data_AF-A0A838JST6-F1
#
_entry.id   AF-A0A838JST6-F1
#
_cell.length_a   1.000
_cell.length_b   1.000
_cell.length_c   1.000
_cell.angle_alpha   90.00
_cell.angle_beta   90.00
_cell.angle_gamma   90.00
#
_symmetry.space_group_name_H-M   'P 1'
#
loop_
_entity.id
_entity.type
_entity.pdbx_description
1 polymer ?
#
loop_
_entity_poly.entity_id
_entity_poly.type
_entity_poly.pdbx_seq_one_letter_code
_entity_poly.pdbx_strand_id
1 'polypeptide(L)'
;MNGLMMDYQLTLPAMMRRAEQLYPNKEIVTRLPDRSLHRYTYADFVSRAKKLAVALKKLGIQSGDRVATLSWNHHQHLEVYFGIPSA
;
A
#
# COMPACT_ATOMS: atom_id res chain seq x y z
N MET A 1 36.05 4.63 -7.85
CA MET A 1 35.97 3.69 -6.71
C MET A 1 34.63 3.94 -6.04
N ASN A 2 33.82 2.92 -5.81
CA ASN A 2 32.49 3.08 -5.18
C ASN A 2 32.60 3.06 -3.65
N GLY A 3 31.61 3.64 -2.94
CA GLY A 3 31.59 3.69 -1.48
C GLY A 3 31.32 2.33 -0.82
N LEU A 4 31.67 2.20 0.47
CA LEU A 4 31.48 0.99 1.29
C LEU A 4 30.14 0.96 2.06
N MET A 5 29.22 1.87 1.75
CA MET A 5 27.91 1.94 2.39
C MET A 5 26.94 0.91 1.79
N MET A 6 25.90 0.56 2.54
CA MET A 6 24.87 -0.36 2.06
C MET A 6 24.17 0.21 0.82
N ASP A 7 24.01 -0.63 -0.20
CA ASP A 7 23.18 -0.32 -1.37
C ASP A 7 21.73 -0.70 -1.07
N TYR A 8 20.86 0.31 -0.92
CA TYR A 8 19.46 0.14 -0.56
C TYR A 8 18.54 0.95 -1.46
N GLN A 9 17.64 0.26 -2.15
CA GLN A 9 16.70 0.87 -3.08
C GLN A 9 15.53 1.56 -2.36
N LEU A 10 15.26 2.82 -2.74
CA LEU A 10 14.22 3.66 -2.14
C LEU A 10 12.84 3.33 -2.73
N THR A 11 12.18 2.32 -2.15
CA THR A 11 10.94 1.76 -2.70
C THR A 11 9.73 1.91 -1.76
N LEU A 12 8.52 1.96 -2.31
CA LEU A 12 7.27 2.01 -1.52
C LEU A 12 7.06 0.77 -0.61
N PRO A 13 7.40 -0.47 -1.03
CA PRO A 13 7.41 -1.62 -0.13
C PRO A 13 8.25 -1.44 1.13
N ALA A 14 9.35 -0.69 1.07
CA ALA A 14 10.16 -0.39 2.26
C ALA A 14 9.37 0.43 3.29
N MET A 15 8.58 1.41 2.83
CA MET A 15 7.71 2.22 3.69
C MET A 15 6.60 1.37 4.32
N MET A 16 5.94 0.50 3.55
CA MET A 16 4.94 -0.43 4.08
C MET A 16 5.51 -1.34 5.17
N ARG A 17 6.69 -1.94 4.91
CA ARG A 17 7.36 -2.83 5.87
C ARG A 17 7.62 -2.12 7.19
N ARG A 18 8.10 -0.87 7.13
CA ARG A 18 8.33 -0.06 8.33
C ARG A 18 7.03 0.22 9.09
N ALA A 19 5.94 0.54 8.38
CA ALA A 19 4.63 0.80 9.00
C ALA A 19 4.09 -0.46 9.71
N GLU A 20 4.17 -1.62 9.05
CA GLU A 20 3.76 -2.93 9.59
C GLU A 20 4.59 -3.33 10.81
N GLN A 21 5.92 -3.11 10.78
CA GLN A 21 6.81 -3.54 11.86
C GLN A 21 6.77 -2.64 13.09
N LEU A 22 6.72 -1.32 12.90
CA LEU A 22 6.87 -0.36 14.00
C LEU A 22 5.55 0.20 14.50
N TYR A 23 4.51 0.23 13.66
CA TYR A 23 3.23 0.85 13.97
C TYR A 23 2.01 0.00 13.60
N PRO A 24 2.04 -1.33 13.78
CA PRO A 24 0.98 -2.22 13.27
C PRO A 24 -0.40 -1.81 13.78
N ASN A 25 -0.50 -1.36 15.04
CA ASN A 25 -1.75 -1.04 15.72
C ASN A 25 -2.19 0.42 15.56
N LYS A 26 -1.45 1.27 14.83
CA LYS A 26 -1.88 2.65 14.59
C LYS A 26 -3.12 2.62 13.70
N GLU A 27 -4.16 3.35 14.13
CA GLU A 27 -5.42 3.40 13.40
C GLU A 27 -5.34 4.28 12.16
N ILE A 28 -6.02 3.83 11.11
CA ILE A 28 -6.39 4.61 9.95
C ILE A 28 -7.91 4.71 9.96
N VAL A 29 -8.41 5.95 9.93
CA VAL A 29 -9.85 6.23 9.99
C VAL A 29 -10.28 6.91 8.71
N THR A 30 -11.34 6.42 8.10
CA THR A 30 -11.92 6.97 6.88
C THR A 30 -13.40 7.24 7.09
N ARG A 31 -13.87 8.41 6.64
CA ARG A 31 -15.31 8.66 6.53
C ARG A 31 -15.80 8.19 5.17
N LEU A 32 -16.83 7.34 5.18
CA LEU A 32 -17.43 6.75 3.98
C LEU A 32 -18.52 7.66 3.38
N PRO A 33 -18.98 7.41 2.14
CA PRO A 33 -20.02 8.22 1.49
C PRO A 33 -21.35 8.27 2.25
N ASP A 34 -21.69 7.19 2.96
CA ASP A 34 -22.86 7.10 3.84
C ASP A 34 -22.67 7.81 5.19
N ARG A 35 -21.54 8.53 5.36
CA ARG A 35 -21.09 9.25 6.57
C ARG A 35 -20.67 8.36 7.73
N SER A 36 -20.68 7.04 7.58
CA SER A 36 -20.12 6.13 8.58
C SER A 36 -18.60 6.25 8.67
N LEU A 37 -18.02 5.83 9.80
CA LEU A 37 -16.58 5.78 9.99
C LEU A 37 -16.10 4.34 9.86
N HIS A 38 -15.21 4.10 8.91
CA HIS A 38 -14.42 2.87 8.83
C HIS A 38 -13.12 3.06 9.62
N ARG A 39 -12.78 2.08 10.46
CA ARG A 39 -11.55 2.05 11.27
C ARG A 39 -10.86 0.72 11.09
N TYR A 40 -9.56 0.77 10.86
CA TYR A 40 -8.68 -0.40 10.82
C TYR A 40 -7.24 0.03 11.10
N THR A 41 -6.31 -0.90 11.10
CA THR A 41 -4.92 -0.64 11.49
C THR A 41 -3.95 -0.61 10.31
N TYR A 42 -2.72 -0.14 10.52
CA TYR A 42 -1.66 -0.26 9.51
C TYR A 42 -1.34 -1.73 9.16
N ALA A 43 -1.48 -2.67 10.10
CA ALA A 43 -1.33 -4.09 9.81
C ALA A 43 -2.40 -4.58 8.81
N ASP A 44 -3.65 -4.17 9.00
CA ASP A 44 -4.75 -4.51 8.09
C ASP A 44 -4.54 -3.90 6.70
N PHE A 45 -4.18 -2.62 6.67
CA PHE A 45 -3.80 -1.89 5.45
C PHE A 45 -2.72 -2.63 4.65
N VAL A 46 -1.58 -2.97 5.28
CA VAL A 46 -0.47 -3.62 4.59
C VAL A 46 -0.86 -5.02 4.09
N SER A 47 -1.60 -5.78 4.90
CA SER A 47 -2.13 -7.08 4.49
C SER A 47 -3.02 -6.97 3.25
N ARG A 48 -3.90 -5.97 3.21
CA ARG A 48 -4.82 -5.73 2.08
C ARG A 48 -4.10 -5.21 0.83
N ALA A 49 -3.13 -4.31 0.98
CA ALA A 49 -2.29 -3.83 -0.12
C ALA A 49 -1.48 -4.96 -0.77
N LYS A 50 -0.91 -5.88 0.04
CA LYS A 50 -0.23 -7.09 -0.45
C LYS A 50 -1.18 -8.02 -1.22
N LYS A 51 -2.41 -8.22 -0.71
CA LYS A 51 -3.43 -9.03 -1.39
C LYS A 51 -3.83 -8.42 -2.74
N LEU A 52 -3.98 -7.10 -2.80
CA LEU A 52 -4.26 -6.39 -4.04
C LEU A 52 -3.11 -6.57 -5.06
N ALA A 53 -1.86 -6.41 -4.64
CA ALA A 53 -0.69 -6.62 -5.50
C ALA A 53 -0.70 -8.03 -6.12
N VAL A 54 -0.94 -9.07 -5.32
CA VAL A 54 -1.04 -10.45 -5.79
C VAL A 54 -2.23 -10.63 -6.75
N ALA A 55 -3.38 -10.00 -6.47
CA ALA A 55 -4.54 -10.08 -7.35
C ALA A 55 -4.28 -9.43 -8.71
N LEU A 56 -3.63 -8.25 -8.74
CA LEU A 56 -3.28 -7.56 -9.99
C LEU A 56 -2.30 -8.38 -10.84
N LYS A 57 -1.29 -9.00 -10.24
CA LYS A 57 -0.41 -9.96 -10.94
C LYS A 57 -1.19 -11.10 -11.57
N LYS A 58 -2.16 -11.67 -10.84
CA LYS A 58 -3.03 -12.74 -11.35
C LYS A 58 -3.93 -12.29 -12.50
N LEU A 59 -4.29 -11.00 -12.56
CA LEU A 59 -5.03 -10.40 -13.67
C LEU A 59 -4.15 -10.07 -14.88
N GLY A 60 -2.84 -10.33 -14.81
CA GLY A 60 -1.91 -10.15 -15.93
C GLY A 60 -1.25 -8.78 -16.01
N ILE A 61 -1.38 -7.93 -14.97
CA ILE A 61 -0.67 -6.66 -14.89
C ILE A 61 0.85 -6.91 -14.86
N GLN A 62 1.57 -6.18 -15.71
CA GLN A 62 3.03 -6.24 -15.83
C GLN A 62 3.70 -4.97 -15.30
N SER A 63 5.01 -5.06 -15.08
CA SER A 63 5.82 -3.88 -14.71
C SER A 63 5.73 -2.82 -15.81
N GLY A 64 5.37 -1.59 -15.44
CA GLY A 64 5.16 -0.48 -16.37
C GLY A 64 3.73 -0.32 -16.90
N ASP A 65 2.83 -1.26 -16.60
CA ASP A 65 1.41 -1.08 -16.86
C ASP A 65 0.79 -0.02 -15.96
N ARG A 66 -0.28 0.60 -16.45
CA ARG A 66 -0.98 1.68 -15.75
C ARG A 66 -2.30 1.15 -15.19
N VAL A 67 -2.53 1.41 -13.91
CA VAL A 67 -3.80 1.12 -13.23
C VAL A 67 -4.39 2.45 -12.78
N ALA A 68 -5.55 2.81 -13.32
CA ALA A 68 -6.21 4.09 -13.05
C ALA A 68 -7.09 4.01 -11.80
N THR A 69 -7.17 5.12 -11.06
CA THR A 69 -8.08 5.28 -9.91
C THR A 69 -8.88 6.57 -10.06
N LEU A 70 -10.18 6.51 -9.78
CA LEU A 70 -11.06 7.66 -9.59
C LEU A 70 -11.72 7.48 -8.22
N SER A 71 -11.07 8.00 -7.18
CA SER A 71 -11.45 7.71 -5.81
C SER A 71 -11.12 8.88 -4.87
N TRP A 72 -11.89 8.98 -3.79
CA TRP A 72 -11.67 9.92 -2.70
C TRP A 72 -10.54 9.48 -1.78
N ASN A 73 -10.31 10.26 -0.72
CA ASN A 73 -9.36 9.91 0.34
C ASN A 73 -9.96 8.85 1.28
N HIS A 74 -10.20 7.66 0.74
CA HIS A 74 -10.69 6.50 1.49
C HIS A 74 -9.58 5.45 1.71
N HIS A 75 -9.79 4.56 2.68
CA HIS A 75 -8.85 3.48 3.00
C HIS A 75 -8.49 2.62 1.79
N GLN A 76 -9.44 2.33 0.88
CA GLN A 76 -9.13 1.58 -0.34
C GLN A 76 -8.21 2.37 -1.29
N HIS A 77 -8.32 3.71 -1.32
CA HIS A 77 -7.42 4.51 -2.14
C HIS A 77 -5.99 4.47 -1.58
N LEU A 78 -5.84 4.44 -0.25
CA LEU A 78 -4.53 4.23 0.36
C LEU A 78 -3.97 2.82 0.02
N GLU A 79 -4.81 1.79 0.06
CA GLU A 79 -4.42 0.42 -0.31
C GLU A 79 -3.91 0.32 -1.75
N VAL A 80 -4.57 0.97 -2.71
CA VAL A 80 -4.13 0.95 -4.12
C VAL A 80 -2.84 1.73 -4.35
N TYR A 81 -2.61 2.83 -3.60
CA TYR A 81 -1.36 3.62 -3.69
C TYR A 81 -0.11 2.79 -3.42
N PHE A 82 -0.22 1.76 -2.57
CA PHE A 82 0.90 0.87 -2.26
C PHE A 82 0.76 -0.50 -2.91
N GLY A 83 -0.46 -0.99 -3.12
CA GLY A 83 -0.71 -2.28 -3.75
C GLY A 83 -0.35 -2.31 -5.22
N ILE A 84 -0.68 -1.26 -6.00
CA ILE A 84 -0.37 -1.20 -7.43
C ILE A 84 1.15 -1.16 -7.68
N PRO A 85 1.94 -0.28 -7.05
CA PRO A 85 3.39 -0.27 -7.28
C PRO A 85 4.13 -1.48 -6.71
N SER A 86 3.46 -2.30 -5.88
CA SER A 86 3.99 -3.55 -5.33
C SER A 86 3.54 -4.80 -6.11
N ALA A 87 2.72 -4.60 -7.15
CA ALA A 87 2.23 -5.63 -8.05
C ALA A 87 3.29 -6.05 -9.08
#